data_AF-A0A960ZHG1-F1
#
_entry.id   AF-A0A960ZHG1-F1
#
_cell.length_a   1.000
_cell.length_b   1.000
_cell.length_c   1.000
_cell.angle_alpha   90.00
_cell.angle_beta   90.00
_cell.angle_gamma   90.00
#
_symmetry.space_group_name_H-M   'P 1'
#
loop_
_entity.id
_entity.type
_entity.pdbx_description
1 polymer ?
#
loop_
_entity_poly.entity_id
_entity_poly.type
_entity_poly.pdbx_seq_one_letter_code
_entity_poly.pdbx_strand_id
1 'polypeptide(L)'
;MEKELLIKFNLSALGVRAKNWLSGDREFALLMELFVDAYLYGNYRDFSLQPVSTMRFRNSIIRDYSKKNEQKYRVQCRIPLQVWRQLQLLQKKGLSLSWICEEALFFGWKKNMVSAA
;
A
#
# COMPACT_ATOMS: atom_id res chain seq x y z
N MET A 1 23.12 -13.95 1.42
CA MET A 1 22.37 -13.10 2.36
C MET A 1 21.82 -11.92 1.58
N GLU A 2 20.51 -11.87 1.35
CA GLU A 2 19.87 -10.68 0.83
C GLU A 2 19.95 -9.55 1.88
N LYS A 3 20.34 -8.36 1.45
CA LYS A 3 20.37 -7.19 2.35
C LYS A 3 18.95 -6.68 2.55
N GLU A 4 18.49 -6.62 3.80
CA GLU A 4 17.21 -6.02 4.18
C GLU A 4 17.41 -4.60 4.72
N LEU A 5 16.41 -3.75 4.51
CA LEU A 5 16.33 -2.39 5.04
C LEU A 5 15.13 -2.25 5.96
N LEU A 6 15.33 -1.57 7.08
CA LEU A 6 14.26 -1.24 8.01
C LEU A 6 13.64 0.10 7.64
N ILE A 7 12.44 0.08 7.07
CA ILE A 7 11.74 1.29 6.64
C ILE A 7 10.66 1.70 7.63
N LYS A 8 10.41 3.00 7.73
CA LYS A 8 9.36 3.59 8.55
C LYS A 8 8.43 4.42 7.67
N PHE A 9 7.13 4.23 7.83
CA PHE A 9 6.09 4.94 7.09
C PHE A 9 4.83 5.06 7.94
N ASN A 10 3.83 5.77 7.45
CA ASN A 10 2.58 5.98 8.17
C ASN A 10 1.42 5.35 7.39
N LEU A 11 0.51 4.66 8.09
CA LEU A 11 -0.71 4.08 7.51
C LEU A 11 -1.95 4.62 8.23
N SER A 12 -3.09 4.65 7.54
CA SER A 12 -4.42 4.74 8.14
C SER A 12 -4.70 3.55 9.06
N ALA A 13 -5.73 3.66 9.92
CA ALA A 13 -6.18 2.53 10.73
C ALA A 13 -6.55 1.30 9.87
N LEU A 14 -7.11 1.53 8.67
CA LEU A 14 -7.39 0.46 7.70
C LEU A 14 -6.11 -0.16 7.15
N GLY A 15 -5.14 0.66 6.77
CA GLY A 15 -3.83 0.18 6.30
C GLY A 15 -3.11 -0.64 7.37
N VAL A 16 -3.14 -0.23 8.64
CA VAL A 16 -2.56 -1.03 9.74
C VAL A 16 -3.24 -2.40 9.85
N ARG A 17 -4.57 -2.44 9.81
CA ARG A 17 -5.31 -3.71 9.87
C ARG A 17 -4.97 -4.62 8.69
N ALA A 18 -4.96 -4.07 7.48
CA ALA A 18 -4.58 -4.80 6.26
C ALA A 18 -3.14 -5.35 6.36
N LYS A 19 -2.19 -4.55 6.87
CA LYS A 19 -0.80 -4.96 7.10
C LYS A 19 -0.71 -6.11 8.10
N ASN A 20 -1.54 -6.11 9.13
CA ASN A 20 -1.56 -7.15 10.16
C ASN A 20 -2.21 -8.46 9.70
N TRP A 21 -2.93 -8.48 8.57
CA TRP A 21 -3.44 -9.71 7.96
C TRP A 21 -2.40 -10.47 7.14
N LEU A 22 -1.30 -9.80 6.79
CA LEU A 22 -0.15 -10.45 6.19
C LEU A 22 0.62 -11.19 7.29
N SER A 23 1.13 -12.37 6.98
CA SER A 23 1.88 -13.22 7.94
C SER A 23 3.21 -12.60 8.38
N GLY A 24 3.62 -11.48 7.77
CA GLY A 24 4.77 -10.69 8.20
C GLY A 24 5.39 -9.85 7.09
N ASP A 25 6.59 -9.35 7.37
CA ASP A 25 7.33 -8.43 6.51
C ASP A 25 7.66 -9.03 5.13
N ARG A 26 7.82 -10.35 5.02
CA ARG A 26 8.06 -11.04 3.73
C ARG A 26 6.87 -10.97 2.79
N GLU A 27 5.67 -11.27 3.27
CA GLU A 27 4.45 -11.17 2.45
C GLU A 27 4.16 -9.72 2.07
N PHE A 28 4.44 -8.78 2.97
CA PHE A 28 4.36 -7.36 2.66
C PHE A 28 5.34 -6.95 1.56
N ALA A 29 6.60 -7.43 1.61
CA ALA A 29 7.59 -7.16 0.59
C ALA A 29 7.18 -7.74 -0.79
N LEU A 30 6.68 -8.98 -0.82
CA LEU A 30 6.16 -9.60 -2.04
C LEU A 30 4.98 -8.80 -2.61
N LEU A 31 4.06 -8.35 -1.76
CA LEU A 31 2.94 -7.51 -2.16
C LEU A 31 3.42 -6.18 -2.77
N MET A 32 4.43 -5.55 -2.17
CA MET A 32 5.02 -4.31 -2.71
C MET A 32 5.64 -4.56 -4.08
N GLU A 33 6.37 -5.65 -4.27
CA GLU A 33 7.00 -6.00 -5.55
C GLU A 33 5.94 -6.17 -6.64
N LEU A 34 4.91 -6.98 -6.38
CA LEU A 34 3.79 -7.18 -7.30
C LEU A 34 3.05 -5.88 -7.62
N PHE A 35 2.87 -5.01 -6.61
CA PHE A 35 2.28 -3.70 -6.82
C PHE A 35 3.16 -2.80 -7.70
N VAL A 36 4.47 -2.74 -7.44
CA VAL A 36 5.38 -1.89 -8.23
C VAL A 36 5.44 -2.37 -9.68
N ASP A 37 5.51 -3.67 -9.91
CA ASP A 37 5.48 -4.24 -11.26
C ASP A 37 4.16 -3.92 -11.97
N ALA A 38 3.03 -4.09 -11.28
CA ALA A 38 1.73 -3.70 -11.82
C ALA A 38 1.66 -2.19 -12.12
N TYR A 39 2.21 -1.34 -11.25
CA TYR A 39 2.18 0.12 -11.40
C TYR A 39 3.08 0.62 -12.53
N LEU A 40 4.28 0.04 -12.68
CA LEU A 40 5.28 0.49 -13.66
C LEU A 40 5.04 -0.11 -15.05
N TYR A 41 4.63 -1.38 -15.11
CA TYR A 41 4.60 -2.15 -16.35
C TYR A 41 3.22 -2.73 -16.67
N GLY A 42 2.34 -2.85 -15.67
CA GLY A 42 0.97 -3.28 -15.87
C GLY A 42 0.05 -2.13 -16.31
N ASN A 43 -1.13 -2.49 -16.85
CA ASN A 43 -2.25 -1.57 -17.05
C ASN A 43 -2.88 -1.13 -15.71
N TYR A 44 -2.09 -0.80 -14.69
CA TYR A 44 -2.56 -0.22 -13.44
C TYR A 44 -2.84 1.28 -13.63
N ARG A 45 -3.53 1.64 -14.73
CA ARG A 45 -3.91 3.01 -15.08
C ARG A 45 -5.21 3.47 -14.39
N ASP A 46 -6.00 2.54 -13.83
CA ASP A 46 -7.37 2.84 -13.41
C ASP A 46 -7.60 3.01 -11.90
N PHE A 47 -6.54 3.25 -11.11
CA PHE A 47 -6.72 3.83 -9.77
C PHE A 47 -5.96 5.15 -9.71
N SER A 48 -6.43 6.13 -10.51
CA SER A 48 -6.07 7.52 -10.29
C SER A 48 -6.45 7.89 -8.86
N LEU A 49 -5.46 8.40 -8.17
CA LEU A 49 -5.59 8.84 -6.81
C LEU A 49 -6.44 10.07 -6.72
N GLN A 50 -7.60 9.88 -6.15
CA GLN A 50 -8.24 10.92 -5.39
C GLN A 50 -8.12 10.61 -3.87
N PRO A 51 -8.23 11.61 -2.98
CA PRO A 51 -7.66 11.60 -1.62
C PRO A 51 -8.60 11.14 -0.47
N VAL A 52 -8.39 9.92 0.07
CA VAL A 52 -9.13 9.02 1.02
C VAL A 52 -10.23 9.49 2.01
N SER A 53 -11.31 8.66 2.05
CA SER A 53 -12.29 8.30 3.12
C SER A 53 -13.43 7.39 2.58
N THR A 54 -13.45 6.06 2.65
CA THR A 54 -14.49 5.24 1.96
C THR A 54 -15.97 5.37 2.42
N MET A 55 -16.91 5.59 1.49
CA MET A 55 -18.38 5.54 1.59
C MET A 55 -18.96 4.30 0.89
N ARG A 56 -19.97 3.64 1.50
CA ARG A 56 -20.73 2.58 0.83
C ARG A 56 -21.71 3.17 -0.19
N PHE A 57 -21.69 2.68 -1.43
CA PHE A 57 -22.73 2.98 -2.42
C PHE A 57 -23.25 1.67 -3.02
N ARG A 58 -24.53 1.37 -2.77
CA ARG A 58 -25.16 0.09 -3.12
C ARG A 58 -24.35 -1.09 -2.52
N ASN A 59 -23.69 -1.91 -3.34
CA ASN A 59 -22.85 -3.03 -2.92
C ASN A 59 -21.35 -2.77 -3.08
N SER A 60 -20.96 -1.53 -3.37
CA SER A 60 -19.57 -1.15 -3.66
C SER A 60 -19.05 -0.23 -2.56
N ILE A 61 -17.82 -0.49 -2.11
CA ILE A 61 -17.07 0.44 -1.24
C ILE A 61 -16.46 1.49 -2.17
N ILE A 62 -17.00 2.70 -2.17
CA ILE A 62 -16.47 3.89 -2.87
C ILE A 62 -15.56 4.66 -1.92
N ARG A 63 -14.54 5.35 -2.40
CA ARG A 63 -13.72 6.29 -1.60
C ARG A 63 -14.43 7.67 -1.55
N ASP A 64 -15.05 8.07 -0.44
CA ASP A 64 -15.36 9.50 -0.10
C ASP A 64 -14.01 10.21 0.16
N TYR A 65 -13.88 11.53 0.05
CA TYR A 65 -12.59 12.23 0.10
C TYR A 65 -12.61 13.45 1.03
N SER A 66 -13.54 13.45 2.00
CA SER A 66 -13.83 14.58 2.89
C SER A 66 -13.14 14.52 4.26
N LYS A 67 -12.59 13.37 4.69
CA LYS A 67 -11.97 13.25 6.04
C LYS A 67 -10.49 13.67 6.06
N LYS A 68 -10.24 14.99 6.06
CA LYS A 68 -8.91 15.59 6.18
C LYS A 68 -8.16 15.31 7.51
N ASN A 69 -8.78 14.65 8.50
CA ASN A 69 -8.22 14.42 9.84
C ASN A 69 -8.06 12.92 10.20
N GLU A 70 -7.80 12.05 9.22
CA GLU A 70 -7.58 10.64 9.55
C GLU A 70 -6.24 10.46 10.29
N GLN A 71 -6.29 10.00 11.54
CA GLN A 71 -5.10 9.71 12.35
C GLN A 71 -4.25 8.66 11.63
N LYS A 72 -2.97 9.00 11.40
CA LYS A 72 -2.00 8.09 10.81
C LYS A 72 -1.13 7.44 11.89
N TYR A 73 -0.88 6.15 11.74
CA TYR A 73 -0.11 5.32 12.67
C TYR A 73 1.25 4.99 12.05
N ARG A 74 2.31 5.14 12.84
CA ARG A 74 3.67 4.81 12.40
C ARG A 74 3.84 3.30 12.35
N VAL A 75 4.28 2.79 11.21
CA VAL A 75 4.55 1.38 10.94
C VAL A 75 6.01 1.20 10.54
N GLN A 76 6.58 0.08 10.96
CA GLN A 76 7.94 -0.33 10.61
C GLN A 76 7.87 -1.70 9.91
N CYS A 77 8.71 -1.88 8.90
CA CYS A 77 8.78 -3.11 8.11
C CYS A 77 10.21 -3.33 7.61
N ARG A 78 10.69 -4.58 7.62
CA ARG A 78 11.91 -4.99 6.92
C ARG A 78 11.58 -5.32 5.48
N ILE A 79 12.26 -4.67 4.54
CA ILE A 79 12.05 -4.90 3.10
C ILE A 79 13.39 -5.23 2.44
N PRO A 80 13.46 -6.20 1.52
CA PRO A 80 14.65 -6.46 0.73
C PRO A 80 15.12 -5.21 -0.03
N LEU A 81 16.44 -5.02 -0.13
CA LEU A 81 17.04 -3.87 -0.81
C LEU A 81 16.56 -3.73 -2.26
N GLN A 82 16.26 -4.85 -2.93
CA GLN A 82 15.70 -4.85 -4.29
C GLN A 82 14.34 -4.17 -4.34
N VAL A 83 13.40 -4.59 -3.49
CA VAL A 83 12.06 -3.99 -3.40
C VAL A 83 12.15 -2.52 -2.98
N TRP A 84 13.08 -2.17 -2.09
CA TRP A 84 13.32 -0.76 -1.76
C TRP A 84 13.73 0.09 -2.97
N ARG A 85 14.65 -0.42 -3.80
CA ARG A 85 15.07 0.29 -5.03
C ARG A 85 13.90 0.49 -5.99
N GLN A 86 13.02 -0.50 -6.12
CA GLN A 86 11.79 -0.40 -6.90
C GLN A 86 10.84 0.67 -6.33
N LEU A 87 10.61 0.69 -5.01
CA LEU A 87 9.82 1.73 -4.35
C LEU A 87 10.40 3.14 -4.56
N GLN A 88 11.73 3.28 -4.56
CA GLN A 88 12.39 4.55 -4.86
C GLN A 88 12.10 5.07 -6.27
N LEU A 89 11.85 4.19 -7.25
CA LEU A 89 11.41 4.62 -8.60
C LEU A 89 10.05 5.31 -8.54
N LEU A 90 9.13 4.80 -7.72
CA LEU A 90 7.82 5.42 -7.50
C LEU A 90 7.94 6.73 -6.71
N GLN A 91 8.82 6.79 -5.71
CA GLN A 91 9.08 8.02 -4.97
C GLN A 91 9.65 9.14 -5.85
N LYS A 92 10.53 8.80 -6.81
CA LYS A 92 11.04 9.76 -7.81
C LYS A 92 9.94 10.33 -8.72
N LYS A 93 8.80 9.63 -8.86
CA LYS A 93 7.60 10.14 -9.56
C LYS A 93 6.72 11.04 -8.68
N GLY A 94 7.16 11.37 -7.46
CA GLY A 94 6.45 12.25 -6.52
C GLY A 94 5.51 11.52 -5.56
N LEU A 95 5.50 10.19 -5.54
CA LEU A 95 4.60 9.39 -4.70
C LEU A 95 5.21 9.20 -3.30
N SER A 96 4.47 9.55 -2.25
CA SER A 96 4.95 9.35 -0.88
C SER A 96 5.01 7.85 -0.52
N LEU A 97 5.97 7.44 0.31
CA LEU A 97 6.11 6.04 0.72
C LEU A 97 4.86 5.52 1.43
N SER A 98 4.32 6.31 2.36
CA SER A 98 3.07 6.02 3.06
C SER A 98 1.92 5.74 2.09
N TRP A 99 1.81 6.58 1.05
CA TRP A 99 0.82 6.42 0.01
C TRP A 99 1.04 5.13 -0.80
N ILE A 100 2.28 4.85 -1.21
CA ILE A 100 2.64 3.64 -1.97
C ILE A 100 2.23 2.40 -1.17
N CYS A 101 2.56 2.37 0.12
CA CYS A 101 2.22 1.25 1.00
C CYS A 101 0.72 1.09 1.19
N GLU A 102 -0.06 2.18 1.34
CA GLU A 102 -1.53 2.10 1.43
C GLU A 102 -2.14 1.55 0.15
N GLU A 103 -1.70 2.02 -1.02
CA GLU A 103 -2.23 1.50 -2.29
C GLU A 103 -1.82 0.06 -2.56
N ALA A 104 -0.61 -0.33 -2.21
CA ALA A 104 -0.18 -1.71 -2.38
C ALA A 104 -1.00 -2.66 -1.49
N LEU A 105 -1.35 -2.25 -0.27
CA LEU A 105 -2.28 -2.99 0.59
C LEU A 105 -3.69 -3.08 -0.02
N PHE A 106 -4.20 -2.00 -0.58
CA PHE A 106 -5.47 -2.01 -1.30
C PHE A 106 -5.44 -2.88 -2.56
N PHE A 107 -4.35 -2.84 -3.31
CA PHE A 107 -4.09 -3.72 -4.44
C PHE A 107 -4.14 -5.19 -4.01
N GLY A 108 -3.46 -5.52 -2.91
CA GLY A 108 -3.49 -6.87 -2.32
C GLY A 108 -4.91 -7.30 -1.98
N TRP A 109 -5.71 -6.41 -1.41
CA TRP A 109 -7.13 -6.68 -1.15
C TRP A 109 -7.91 -6.96 -2.43
N LYS A 110 -7.76 -6.11 -3.46
CA LYS A 110 -8.41 -6.30 -4.76
C LYS A 110 -8.00 -7.60 -5.47
N LYS A 111 -6.82 -8.12 -5.17
CA LYS A 111 -6.30 -9.39 -5.70
C LYS A 111 -6.58 -10.59 -4.79
N ASN A 112 -7.38 -10.43 -3.73
CA ASN A 112 -7.64 -11.46 -2.70
C ASN A 112 -6.37 -11.99 -2.00
N MET A 113 -5.29 -11.20 -2.01
CA MET A 113 -4.04 -11.48 -1.29
C MET A 113 -4.06 -10.96 0.15
N VAL A 114 -4.93 -9.98 0.40
CA VAL A 114 -5.22 -9.42 1.72
C VAL A 114 -6.71 -9.61 1.94
N SER A 115 -7.11 -10.19 3.07
CA SER A 115 -8.54 -10.37 3.38
C SER A 115 -9.24 -9.01 3.51
N ALA A 116 -10.56 -8.91 3.35
CA ALA A 116 -11.32 -7.85 4.01
C ALA A 116 -12.03 -8.52 5.18
N ALA A 117 -11.62 -8.20 6.41
CA ALA A 117 -12.54 -8.38 7.53
C ALA A 117 -13.61 -7.28 7.50
#